data_AF-W9X829-F1
#
_entry.id   AF-W9X829-F1
#
_cell.length_a   1.000
_cell.length_b   1.000
_cell.length_c   1.000
_cell.angle_alpha   90.00
_cell.angle_beta   90.00
_cell.angle_gamma   90.00
#
_symmetry.space_group_name_H-M   'P 1'
#
loop_
_entity.id
_entity.type
_entity.pdbx_description
1 polymer ?
#
loop_
_entity_poly.entity_id
_entity_poly.type
_entity_poly.pdbx_seq_one_letter_code
_entity_poly.pdbx_strand_id
1 'polypeptide(L)'
;MVQFIHQNPNNLTLSDADRRVVRKVSNRAAAATRKAKGTTARTNALQLPDFLVTETKAVTDPNPRPPPARENAECIQLQQSKQAPFDQALASYRHPSPLGRSAKRSYHASIASPLSLWPNKRNSPEYVSLLMQPGLSQKLLLDASSVGINSDPRRWVKICRLTTILQFLPRMIGHSQCLDYAIDCLAERVRQCCVQSLDRELALTQLEKRYGRALQCLQNALNSSRSIDWTVWYTTLLLTLFELLDNSGHHAWILHSQGAKHILLTLGPNNIKTEFKKILLAAQCQIMTVEATFINQDCFLSSPAWQQALRSTITQNGLLPDRSESVLTMWMMTTRAPELYRRSTEAILHCHPPEQTLRVAAELCALIEEYSKWREKWEAILVGSGDSGHDGSCTDEAALTGAGPTIYPIFLAFWALTNRFLVAIQPSRASVAEANAINAALRIIEFDRLRETDSVTDLCRTFSASIARSIKLTNLEWSVQQRVSRTSQTIEPRIFLRWCTLLGRATE
;
A
#
# COMPACT_ATOMS: atom_id res chain seq x y z
N MET A 1 -24.65 -19.11 -7.03
CA MET A 1 -25.79 -18.28 -6.56
C MET A 1 -25.26 -16.96 -6.00
N VAL A 2 -24.75 -16.09 -6.87
CA VAL A 2 -24.33 -14.72 -6.55
C VAL A 2 -24.64 -13.89 -7.80
N GLN A 3 -25.62 -12.99 -7.72
CA GLN A 3 -26.03 -12.12 -8.84
C GLN A 3 -26.04 -10.63 -8.43
N PHE A 4 -25.46 -10.33 -7.27
CA PHE A 4 -25.51 -9.02 -6.60
C PHE A 4 -24.49 -8.01 -7.15
N ILE A 5 -23.50 -8.45 -7.93
CA ILE A 5 -22.31 -7.66 -8.31
C ILE A 5 -22.61 -6.64 -9.44
N HIS A 6 -23.76 -6.72 -10.11
CA HIS A 6 -24.09 -5.90 -11.29
C HIS A 6 -25.30 -4.97 -11.14
N GLN A 7 -25.73 -4.65 -9.91
CA GLN A 7 -26.88 -3.75 -9.71
C GLN A 7 -26.47 -2.29 -9.44
N ASN A 8 -27.29 -1.37 -9.96
CA ASN A 8 -27.05 0.07 -9.97
C ASN A 8 -27.09 0.66 -8.54
N PRO A 9 -26.10 1.48 -8.12
CA PRO A 9 -25.93 1.92 -6.73
C PRO A 9 -27.11 2.68 -6.10
N ASN A 10 -28.08 3.15 -6.89
CA ASN A 10 -29.17 4.00 -6.40
C ASN A 10 -30.31 3.24 -5.68
N ASN A 11 -30.35 1.90 -5.71
CA ASN A 11 -31.44 1.08 -5.12
C ASN A 11 -30.97 0.14 -4.00
N LEU A 12 -30.25 0.66 -3.00
CA LEU A 12 -29.66 -0.14 -1.91
C LEU A 12 -30.61 -0.33 -0.70
N THR A 13 -31.63 -1.16 -0.87
CA THR A 13 -32.36 -1.79 0.26
C THR A 13 -32.36 -3.32 0.12
N LEU A 14 -31.43 -3.98 0.83
CA LEU A 14 -31.42 -5.45 0.94
C LEU A 14 -32.77 -5.97 1.41
N SER A 15 -33.38 -6.91 0.68
CA SER A 15 -34.67 -7.48 1.05
C SER A 15 -34.56 -8.31 2.34
N ASP A 16 -35.67 -8.55 3.03
CA ASP A 16 -35.66 -9.47 4.17
C ASP A 16 -35.39 -10.93 3.79
N ALA A 17 -35.45 -11.30 2.49
CA ALA A 17 -34.91 -12.57 2.02
C ALA A 17 -33.37 -12.55 2.07
N ASP A 18 -32.74 -11.52 1.48
CA ASP A 18 -31.28 -11.36 1.44
C ASP A 18 -30.69 -11.24 2.85
N ARG A 19 -31.33 -10.43 3.72
CA ARG A 19 -30.94 -10.30 5.13
C ARG A 19 -31.00 -11.64 5.88
N ARG A 20 -31.99 -12.50 5.57
CA ARG A 20 -32.08 -13.86 6.13
C ARG A 20 -30.99 -14.78 5.57
N VAL A 21 -30.63 -14.67 4.29
CA VAL A 21 -29.49 -15.41 3.69
C VAL A 21 -28.16 -14.98 4.31
N VAL A 22 -27.89 -13.67 4.41
CA VAL A 22 -26.68 -13.10 5.02
C VAL A 22 -26.55 -13.53 6.48
N ARG A 23 -27.62 -13.46 7.29
CA ARG A 23 -27.64 -13.99 8.67
C ARG A 23 -27.33 -15.49 8.71
N LYS A 24 -27.90 -16.29 7.79
CA LYS A 24 -27.68 -17.75 7.72
C LYS A 24 -26.24 -18.11 7.34
N VAL A 25 -25.61 -17.34 6.45
CA VAL A 25 -24.20 -17.52 6.06
C VAL A 25 -23.27 -17.06 7.19
N SER A 26 -23.51 -15.88 7.77
CA SER A 26 -22.73 -15.36 8.91
C SER A 26 -22.76 -16.31 10.12
N ASN A 27 -23.95 -16.82 10.49
CA ASN A 27 -24.09 -17.79 11.58
C ASN A 27 -23.36 -19.12 11.29
N ARG A 28 -23.33 -19.58 10.02
CA ARG A 28 -22.55 -20.77 9.62
C ARG A 28 -21.05 -20.52 9.71
N ALA A 29 -20.56 -19.36 9.27
CA ALA A 29 -19.16 -18.98 9.42
C ALA A 29 -18.76 -18.88 10.90
N ALA A 30 -19.55 -18.18 11.72
CA ALA A 30 -19.31 -18.05 13.16
C ALA A 30 -19.42 -19.38 13.93
N ALA A 31 -20.17 -20.37 13.43
CA ALA A 31 -20.17 -21.73 13.96
C ALA A 31 -18.92 -22.53 13.54
N ALA A 32 -18.48 -22.41 12.27
CA ALA A 32 -17.26 -23.03 11.79
C ALA A 32 -16.02 -22.51 12.52
N THR A 33 -15.89 -21.19 12.71
CA THR A 33 -14.78 -20.58 13.45
C THR A 33 -14.75 -21.01 14.91
N ARG A 34 -15.91 -21.14 15.58
CA ARG A 34 -15.98 -21.68 16.96
C ARG A 34 -15.60 -23.15 17.04
N LYS A 35 -16.00 -23.98 16.06
CA LYS A 35 -15.54 -25.37 15.96
C LYS A 35 -14.04 -25.47 15.74
N ALA A 36 -13.46 -24.59 14.91
CA ALA A 36 -12.01 -24.54 14.66
C ALA A 36 -11.20 -24.05 15.88
N LYS A 37 -11.74 -23.14 16.70
CA LYS A 37 -11.14 -22.68 17.97
C LYS A 37 -11.41 -23.62 19.16
N GLY A 38 -11.98 -24.81 18.95
CA GLY A 38 -12.24 -25.82 19.98
C GLY A 38 -13.26 -25.41 21.06
N THR A 39 -13.91 -24.25 20.95
CA THR A 39 -14.65 -23.61 22.04
C THR A 39 -16.11 -24.10 22.09
N THR A 40 -16.31 -25.35 22.53
CA THR A 40 -17.60 -26.05 22.55
C THR A 40 -18.42 -25.83 23.84
N ALA A 41 -18.25 -24.68 24.51
CA ALA A 41 -19.10 -24.28 25.62
C ALA A 41 -20.55 -24.02 25.13
N ARG A 42 -21.54 -24.67 25.75
CA ARG A 42 -22.97 -24.41 25.51
C ARG A 42 -23.37 -23.09 26.19
N THR A 43 -23.78 -22.10 25.40
CA THR A 43 -24.50 -20.91 25.90
C THR A 43 -25.85 -20.77 25.19
N ASN A 44 -26.86 -20.25 25.89
CA ASN A 44 -28.25 -20.24 25.43
C ASN A 44 -28.47 -19.30 24.24
N ALA A 45 -29.12 -19.80 23.19
CA ALA A 45 -29.31 -19.11 21.93
C ALA A 45 -30.45 -18.05 21.93
N LEU A 46 -30.72 -17.42 23.08
CA LEU A 46 -31.84 -16.48 23.27
C LEU A 46 -31.48 -15.15 23.98
N GLN A 47 -30.23 -14.95 24.43
CA GLN A 47 -29.82 -13.63 24.93
C GLN A 47 -29.41 -12.72 23.76
N LEU A 48 -30.23 -11.70 23.51
CA LEU A 48 -29.83 -10.51 22.76
C LEU A 48 -28.82 -9.69 23.59
N PRO A 49 -27.83 -9.04 22.97
CA PRO A 49 -26.97 -8.09 23.69
C PRO A 49 -27.73 -6.83 24.13
N ASP A 50 -27.59 -6.43 25.40
CA ASP A 50 -28.34 -5.35 26.07
C ASP A 50 -28.11 -3.91 25.54
N PHE A 51 -27.43 -3.72 24.41
CA PHE A 51 -27.14 -2.39 23.84
C PHE A 51 -28.13 -1.92 22.76
N LEU A 52 -29.28 -2.60 22.59
CA LEU A 52 -30.24 -2.35 21.50
C LEU A 52 -31.68 -2.01 21.94
N VAL A 53 -31.87 -1.46 23.15
CA VAL A 53 -33.20 -1.05 23.65
C VAL A 53 -33.21 0.42 24.09
N THR A 54 -33.69 1.32 23.22
CA THR A 54 -34.07 2.70 23.56
C THR A 54 -35.12 3.28 22.60
N GLU A 55 -35.97 4.18 23.13
CA GLU A 55 -37.10 4.92 22.52
C GLU A 55 -38.34 4.10 22.04
N THR A 56 -39.59 4.54 22.24
CA THR A 56 -40.10 5.71 23.00
C THR A 56 -41.54 5.53 23.56
N LYS A 57 -41.85 6.40 24.53
CA LYS A 57 -43.15 6.92 25.05
C LYS A 57 -44.50 6.33 24.60
N ALA A 58 -45.38 6.12 25.59
CA ALA A 58 -46.68 6.82 25.70
C ALA A 58 -47.24 6.82 27.16
N VAL A 59 -47.79 7.97 27.60
CA VAL A 59 -48.91 8.27 28.55
C VAL A 59 -49.32 7.14 29.55
N THR A 60 -49.41 7.34 30.88
CA THR A 60 -50.19 8.37 31.64
C THR A 60 -49.63 8.64 33.06
N ASP A 61 -49.97 9.78 33.67
CA ASP A 61 -49.77 10.13 35.10
C ASP A 61 -51.13 10.08 35.84
N PRO A 62 -51.21 9.72 37.15
CA PRO A 62 -51.20 10.79 38.16
C PRO A 62 -50.53 10.46 39.52
N ASN A 63 -49.75 11.41 40.02
CA ASN A 63 -49.28 11.54 41.42
C ASN A 63 -50.45 11.85 42.40
N PRO A 64 -50.36 11.59 43.74
CA PRO A 64 -49.78 12.61 44.64
C PRO A 64 -49.13 12.15 45.98
N ARG A 65 -47.85 12.54 46.16
CA ARG A 65 -47.20 13.15 47.38
C ARG A 65 -46.73 12.29 48.60
N PRO A 66 -45.80 12.84 49.44
CA PRO A 66 -45.07 12.20 50.57
C PRO A 66 -45.32 12.99 51.91
N PRO A 67 -44.38 13.24 52.90
CA PRO A 67 -43.09 12.66 53.37
C PRO A 67 -43.20 12.30 54.91
N PRO A 68 -42.39 12.74 55.91
CA PRO A 68 -40.93 13.01 56.08
C PRO A 68 -40.24 12.47 57.39
N ALA A 69 -38.98 12.00 57.32
CA ALA A 69 -37.98 12.00 58.42
C ALA A 69 -36.54 11.90 57.81
N ARG A 70 -35.51 12.69 58.15
CA ARG A 70 -34.83 13.03 59.44
C ARG A 70 -33.94 11.87 59.96
N GLU A 71 -32.69 12.08 60.42
CA GLU A 71 -31.97 13.31 60.84
C GLU A 71 -30.42 13.14 60.91
N ASN A 72 -29.67 14.26 60.84
CA ASN A 72 -28.37 14.56 61.52
C ASN A 72 -27.09 13.68 61.32
N ALA A 73 -25.86 14.16 61.54
CA ALA A 73 -25.24 15.52 61.47
C ALA A 73 -23.68 15.42 61.56
N GLU A 74 -22.98 16.50 61.15
CA GLU A 74 -21.79 17.17 61.78
C GLU A 74 -20.71 16.41 62.61
N CYS A 75 -19.45 16.86 62.76
CA CYS A 75 -18.58 17.89 62.15
C CYS A 75 -17.16 17.77 62.78
N ILE A 76 -16.10 18.37 62.20
CA ILE A 76 -15.11 19.29 62.84
C ILE A 76 -13.85 19.49 61.97
N GLN A 77 -13.27 20.70 62.04
CA GLN A 77 -12.07 21.14 61.32
C GLN A 77 -10.89 21.40 62.28
N LEU A 78 -9.66 21.35 61.76
CA LEU A 78 -8.51 22.24 62.08
C LEU A 78 -7.47 22.05 60.93
N GLN A 79 -6.89 23.03 60.23
CA GLN A 79 -6.27 24.32 60.60
C GLN A 79 -4.99 24.16 61.46
N GLN A 80 -3.88 24.90 61.26
CA GLN A 80 -3.67 26.14 60.50
C GLN A 80 -2.17 26.43 60.18
N SER A 81 -1.89 27.15 59.06
CA SER A 81 -0.80 28.18 58.94
C SER A 81 0.70 27.72 58.84
N LYS A 82 1.73 28.53 58.47
CA LYS A 82 1.83 29.97 58.08
C LYS A 82 3.18 30.38 57.38
N GLN A 83 3.12 31.44 56.55
CA GLN A 83 4.13 32.52 56.28
C GLN A 83 5.54 32.27 55.63
N ALA A 84 6.02 33.34 54.96
CA ALA A 84 7.37 33.64 54.44
C ALA A 84 7.80 35.06 54.92
N PRO A 85 9.04 35.58 54.64
CA PRO A 85 9.17 36.68 53.63
C PRO A 85 10.57 36.97 52.97
N PHE A 86 10.53 37.78 51.90
CA PHE A 86 11.45 38.86 51.38
C PHE A 86 13.00 38.88 51.52
N ASP A 87 13.74 39.12 50.40
CA ASP A 87 14.23 40.44 49.87
C ASP A 87 15.02 40.21 48.53
N GLN A 88 15.47 41.10 47.61
CA GLN A 88 15.67 42.56 47.37
C GLN A 88 17.10 43.17 47.49
N ALA A 89 17.71 43.63 46.37
CA ALA A 89 18.68 44.76 46.28
C ALA A 89 19.12 45.13 44.82
N LEU A 90 19.68 46.34 44.64
CA LEU A 90 20.17 47.05 43.43
C LEU A 90 21.48 46.44 42.83
N ALA A 91 21.95 46.62 41.58
CA ALA A 91 21.84 47.61 40.47
C ALA A 91 22.95 48.71 40.39
N SER A 92 23.69 48.82 39.26
CA SER A 92 24.46 50.03 38.80
C SER A 92 25.15 49.90 37.41
N TYR A 93 25.57 51.03 36.82
CA TYR A 93 26.10 51.21 35.44
C TYR A 93 27.64 51.35 35.34
N ARG A 94 28.24 51.07 34.15
CA ARG A 94 29.02 52.06 33.32
C ARG A 94 29.65 51.50 32.01
N HIS A 95 29.73 52.37 31.00
CA HIS A 95 30.59 52.34 29.79
C HIS A 95 31.73 53.41 29.97
N PRO A 96 32.74 53.60 29.07
CA PRO A 96 32.92 53.10 27.69
C PRO A 96 34.33 52.51 27.34
N SER A 97 34.55 52.30 26.03
CA SER A 97 35.77 51.91 25.30
C SER A 97 36.88 53.03 25.27
N PRO A 98 38.00 52.97 24.49
CA PRO A 98 38.49 51.93 23.57
C PRO A 98 40.01 51.61 23.57
N LEU A 99 40.41 50.53 22.89
CA LEU A 99 41.53 50.46 21.91
C LEU A 99 41.62 49.01 21.38
N GLY A 100 42.07 48.79 20.14
CA GLY A 100 42.02 47.47 19.50
C GLY A 100 43.30 47.10 18.74
N ARG A 101 43.40 45.83 18.31
CA ARG A 101 44.34 45.35 17.28
C ARG A 101 43.81 44.10 16.57
N SER A 102 44.30 43.89 15.36
CA SER A 102 43.81 42.93 14.36
C SER A 102 43.81 41.47 14.82
N ALA A 103 42.71 40.75 14.50
CA ALA A 103 42.65 39.29 14.45
C ALA A 103 41.78 38.85 13.25
N LYS A 104 42.12 37.72 12.62
CA LYS A 104 41.55 37.28 11.34
C LYS A 104 40.13 36.72 11.52
N ARG A 105 39.18 37.10 10.65
CA ARG A 105 37.86 36.44 10.57
C ARG A 105 38.02 35.02 10.02
N SER A 106 37.86 34.00 10.86
CA SER A 106 37.43 32.68 10.41
C SER A 106 35.92 32.72 10.17
N TYR A 107 35.47 32.44 8.94
CA TYR A 107 34.05 32.21 8.66
C TYR A 107 33.69 30.77 9.01
N HIS A 108 33.49 30.49 10.30
CA HIS A 108 32.69 29.33 10.68
C HIS A 108 31.24 29.60 10.26
N ALA A 109 30.79 28.92 9.21
CA ALA A 109 29.39 28.89 8.85
C ALA A 109 28.62 28.27 10.03
N SER A 110 27.74 29.06 10.65
CA SER A 110 26.86 28.55 11.69
C SER A 110 25.93 27.52 11.06
N ILE A 111 26.07 26.25 11.45
CA ILE A 111 25.18 25.18 11.01
C ILE A 111 23.82 25.47 11.61
N ALA A 112 22.89 25.93 10.77
CA ALA A 112 21.53 26.21 11.19
C ALA A 112 20.90 24.95 11.79
N SER A 113 20.37 25.07 13.00
CA SER A 113 19.73 23.95 13.70
C SER A 113 18.66 23.30 12.82
N PRO A 114 18.57 21.95 12.76
CA PRO A 114 17.59 21.28 11.94
C PRO A 114 16.17 21.73 12.32
N LEU A 115 15.38 22.08 11.30
CA LEU A 115 14.04 22.65 11.46
C LEU A 115 13.16 21.74 12.33
N SER A 116 12.53 22.32 13.35
CA SER A 116 11.58 21.59 14.20
C SER A 116 10.43 21.05 13.35
N LEU A 117 10.38 19.73 13.19
CA LEU A 117 9.35 19.01 12.43
C LEU A 117 7.97 18.98 13.14
N TRP A 118 7.86 19.57 14.33
CA TRP A 118 6.70 19.44 15.22
C TRP A 118 5.94 20.77 15.34
N PRO A 119 4.70 20.87 14.81
CA PRO A 119 3.89 22.09 14.88
C PRO A 119 3.33 22.41 16.27
N ASN A 120 3.49 21.55 17.28
CA ASN A 120 2.86 21.73 18.59
C ASN A 120 3.58 20.99 19.73
N LYS A 121 3.41 21.48 20.97
CA LYS A 121 4.00 20.94 22.21
C LYS A 121 3.31 19.66 22.71
N ARG A 122 3.13 18.66 21.85
CA ARG A 122 2.85 17.27 22.31
C ARG A 122 4.16 16.49 22.26
N ASN A 123 4.50 15.82 23.34
CA ASN A 123 5.56 14.82 23.33
C ASN A 123 5.25 13.79 22.25
N SER A 124 6.24 13.43 21.41
CA SER A 124 6.08 12.38 20.41
C SER A 124 5.59 11.10 21.11
N PRO A 125 4.44 10.53 20.74
CA PRO A 125 4.03 9.25 21.28
C PRO A 125 5.09 8.19 20.98
N GLU A 126 5.39 7.35 21.97
CA GLU A 126 6.46 6.33 21.90
C GLU A 126 6.32 5.39 20.69
N TYR A 127 5.07 5.13 20.29
CA TYR A 127 4.73 4.33 19.12
C TYR A 127 5.16 4.95 17.78
N VAL A 128 5.34 6.27 17.70
CA VAL A 128 5.85 6.96 16.50
C VAL A 128 7.34 6.66 16.34
N SER A 129 8.08 6.68 17.45
CA SER A 129 9.48 6.28 17.48
C SER A 129 9.67 4.83 17.03
N LEU A 130 8.74 3.94 17.39
CA LEU A 130 8.71 2.55 16.88
C LEU A 130 8.48 2.53 15.36
N LEU A 131 7.39 3.14 14.86
CA LEU A 131 7.03 3.13 13.43
C LEU A 131 8.08 3.81 12.51
N MET A 132 8.94 4.65 13.08
CA MET A 132 10.02 5.35 12.36
C MET A 132 11.41 4.74 12.56
N GLN A 133 11.54 3.56 13.19
CA GLN A 133 12.86 2.94 13.39
C GLN A 133 13.57 2.62 12.05
N PRO A 134 14.86 2.98 11.88
CA PRO A 134 15.67 2.54 10.75
C PRO A 134 15.66 1.01 10.63
N GLY A 135 15.49 0.49 9.42
CA GLY A 135 15.40 -0.95 9.18
C GLY A 135 14.09 -1.60 9.63
N LEU A 136 13.12 -0.89 10.22
CA LEU A 136 11.83 -1.49 10.59
C LEU A 136 11.14 -2.13 9.39
N SER A 137 11.05 -1.41 8.27
CA SER A 137 10.45 -1.93 7.04
C SER A 137 11.15 -3.22 6.64
N GLN A 138 12.48 -3.22 6.55
CA GLN A 138 13.31 -4.40 6.26
C GLN A 138 13.04 -5.58 7.22
N LYS A 139 12.91 -5.35 8.53
CA LYS A 139 12.54 -6.39 9.49
C LYS A 139 11.15 -6.96 9.21
N LEU A 140 10.15 -6.09 9.04
CA LEU A 140 8.78 -6.51 8.70
C LEU A 140 8.70 -7.23 7.33
N LEU A 141 9.61 -6.92 6.39
CA LEU A 141 9.76 -7.65 5.12
C LEU A 141 10.35 -9.04 5.32
N LEU A 142 11.33 -9.21 6.20
CA LEU A 142 11.91 -10.52 6.54
C LEU A 142 10.92 -11.38 7.35
N ASP A 143 10.21 -10.78 8.30
CA ASP A 143 9.14 -11.45 9.05
C ASP A 143 8.01 -11.90 8.10
N ALA A 144 7.62 -11.06 7.14
CA ALA A 144 6.62 -11.40 6.13
C ALA A 144 7.12 -12.40 5.06
N SER A 145 8.42 -12.40 4.72
CA SER A 145 8.99 -13.32 3.73
C SER A 145 9.20 -14.72 4.26
N SER A 146 9.51 -14.85 5.56
CA SER A 146 9.63 -16.14 6.26
C SER A 146 8.38 -17.02 6.12
N VAL A 147 7.18 -16.41 6.05
CA VAL A 147 5.90 -17.11 5.90
C VAL A 147 5.51 -17.21 4.42
N GLY A 148 6.20 -18.09 3.70
CA GLY A 148 5.69 -18.71 2.48
C GLY A 148 5.34 -17.74 1.34
N ILE A 149 6.17 -16.73 1.08
CA ILE A 149 5.98 -15.79 -0.04
C ILE A 149 5.68 -16.49 -1.38
N ASN A 150 6.33 -17.62 -1.65
CA ASN A 150 6.16 -18.41 -2.87
C ASN A 150 4.78 -19.12 -2.98
N SER A 151 3.93 -19.05 -1.96
CA SER A 151 2.62 -19.74 -1.90
C SER A 151 1.41 -18.81 -2.09
N ASP A 152 1.57 -17.50 -1.93
CA ASP A 152 0.50 -16.52 -2.13
C ASP A 152 1.08 -15.21 -2.70
N PRO A 153 1.10 -15.03 -4.03
CA PRO A 153 1.63 -13.83 -4.67
C PRO A 153 0.77 -12.58 -4.40
N ARG A 154 -0.43 -12.72 -3.81
CA ARG A 154 -1.19 -11.56 -3.34
C ARG A 154 -0.46 -10.90 -2.15
N ARG A 155 0.43 -11.63 -1.46
CA ARG A 155 1.35 -11.09 -0.43
C ARG A 155 2.36 -10.07 -0.97
N TRP A 156 2.63 -9.99 -2.28
CA TRP A 156 3.47 -8.91 -2.82
C TRP A 156 2.90 -7.52 -2.46
N VAL A 157 1.57 -7.36 -2.45
CA VAL A 157 0.89 -6.10 -2.09
C VAL A 157 1.12 -5.73 -0.60
N LYS A 158 1.42 -6.70 0.27
CA LYS A 158 1.83 -6.45 1.68
C LYS A 158 3.08 -5.59 1.73
N ILE A 159 4.03 -5.94 0.85
CA ILE A 159 5.40 -5.46 0.86
C ILE A 159 5.49 -4.06 0.24
N CYS A 160 4.84 -3.81 -0.90
CA CYS A 160 4.88 -2.50 -1.56
C CYS A 160 4.34 -1.36 -0.69
N ARG A 161 3.39 -1.67 0.20
CA ARG A 161 2.70 -0.65 1.02
C ARG A 161 3.49 -0.27 2.28
N LEU A 162 4.33 -1.15 2.81
CA LEU A 162 5.13 -0.90 4.02
C LEU A 162 6.10 0.28 3.87
N THR A 163 6.95 0.25 2.84
CA THR A 163 8.06 1.20 2.70
C THR A 163 7.59 2.62 2.39
N THR A 164 6.50 2.79 1.63
CA THR A 164 5.95 4.10 1.25
C THR A 164 5.15 4.75 2.37
N ILE A 165 4.20 4.03 2.98
CA ILE A 165 3.16 4.65 3.81
C ILE A 165 3.77 5.28 5.07
N LEU A 166 4.71 4.58 5.72
CA LEU A 166 5.29 4.98 7.02
C LEU A 166 6.08 6.30 6.94
N GLN A 167 6.70 6.63 5.80
CA GLN A 167 7.55 7.82 5.63
C GLN A 167 6.85 9.15 5.98
N PHE A 168 5.55 9.22 5.73
CA PHE A 168 4.75 10.44 5.89
C PHE A 168 4.05 10.53 7.24
N LEU A 169 4.09 9.45 8.03
CA LEU A 169 3.33 9.30 9.27
C LEU A 169 3.61 10.42 10.30
N PRO A 170 4.85 10.90 10.51
CA PRO A 170 5.13 12.03 11.40
C PRO A 170 4.46 13.34 10.99
N ARG A 171 4.16 13.53 9.70
CA ARG A 171 3.48 14.73 9.17
C ARG A 171 1.96 14.59 9.15
N MET A 172 1.42 13.44 9.54
CA MET A 172 0.02 13.08 9.39
C MET A 172 -0.71 12.82 10.71
N ILE A 173 0.03 12.67 11.83
CA ILE A 173 -0.53 12.60 13.19
C ILE A 173 -1.28 13.88 13.53
N GLY A 174 -2.43 13.77 14.19
CA GLY A 174 -3.27 14.87 14.64
C GLY A 174 -4.10 15.53 13.54
N HIS A 175 -3.96 15.12 12.27
CA HIS A 175 -4.77 15.66 11.16
C HIS A 175 -6.22 15.16 11.17
N SER A 176 -6.47 13.93 11.65
CA SER A 176 -7.83 13.50 12.02
C SER A 176 -7.82 12.38 13.05
N GLN A 177 -8.83 12.35 13.91
CA GLN A 177 -8.97 11.34 14.97
C GLN A 177 -9.09 9.90 14.41
N CYS A 178 -9.69 9.76 13.22
CA CYS A 178 -9.80 8.50 12.50
C CYS A 178 -8.42 7.94 12.12
N LEU A 179 -7.55 8.83 11.63
CA LEU A 179 -6.19 8.52 11.24
C LEU A 179 -5.32 8.19 12.45
N ASP A 180 -5.42 8.97 13.54
CA ASP A 180 -4.70 8.69 14.79
C ASP A 180 -5.02 7.29 15.33
N TYR A 181 -6.29 6.85 15.30
CA TYR A 181 -6.65 5.49 15.70
C TYR A 181 -6.06 4.40 14.80
N ALA A 182 -5.93 4.64 13.48
CA ALA A 182 -5.28 3.69 12.58
C ALA A 182 -3.76 3.64 12.79
N ILE A 183 -3.12 4.76 13.17
CA ILE A 183 -1.71 4.82 13.55
C ILE A 183 -1.48 4.04 14.86
N ASP A 184 -2.26 4.31 15.91
CA ASP A 184 -2.23 3.58 17.19
C ASP A 184 -2.36 2.05 16.97
N CYS A 185 -3.30 1.67 16.08
CA CYS A 185 -3.60 0.28 15.75
C CYS A 185 -2.48 -0.40 14.96
N LEU A 186 -1.91 0.28 13.97
CA LEU A 186 -0.78 -0.24 13.18
C LEU A 186 0.47 -0.40 14.05
N ALA A 187 0.76 0.57 14.93
CA ALA A 187 1.94 0.50 15.77
C ALA A 187 1.89 -0.67 16.77
N GLU A 188 0.73 -0.98 17.34
CA GLU A 188 0.56 -2.17 18.18
C GLU A 188 0.74 -3.46 17.37
N ARG A 189 0.22 -3.55 16.14
CA ARG A 189 0.46 -4.71 15.25
C ARG A 189 1.95 -4.86 14.93
N VAL A 190 2.64 -3.77 14.62
CA VAL A 190 4.10 -3.75 14.41
C VAL A 190 4.86 -4.17 15.66
N ARG A 191 4.45 -3.73 16.85
CA ARG A 191 5.01 -4.15 18.14
C ARG A 191 4.89 -5.66 18.35
N GLN A 192 3.74 -6.24 18.00
CA GLN A 192 3.50 -7.69 18.09
C GLN A 192 4.31 -8.51 17.07
N CYS A 193 4.58 -7.98 15.88
CA CYS A 193 5.55 -8.59 14.97
C CYS A 193 6.97 -8.52 15.53
N CYS A 194 7.34 -7.37 16.12
CA CYS A 194 8.72 -7.09 16.50
C CYS A 194 9.16 -7.68 17.86
N VAL A 195 8.23 -7.93 18.78
CA VAL A 195 8.50 -8.25 20.20
C VAL A 195 7.67 -9.45 20.66
N GLN A 196 8.33 -10.47 21.21
CA GLN A 196 7.67 -11.61 21.85
C GLN A 196 7.08 -11.17 23.21
N SER A 197 5.77 -10.97 23.26
CA SER A 197 5.05 -10.63 24.49
C SER A 197 4.78 -11.88 25.32
N LEU A 198 5.19 -11.89 26.59
CA LEU A 198 4.88 -12.95 27.57
C LEU A 198 3.36 -13.08 27.77
N ASP A 199 2.64 -11.95 27.84
CA ASP A 199 1.19 -11.92 27.76
C ASP A 199 0.78 -11.65 26.30
N ARG A 200 0.36 -12.71 25.61
CA ARG A 200 -0.11 -12.67 24.22
C ARG A 200 -1.61 -12.41 24.12
N GLU A 201 -2.41 -12.84 25.10
CA GLU A 201 -3.87 -12.83 25.04
C GLU A 201 -4.44 -11.44 25.37
N LEU A 202 -3.88 -10.77 26.37
CA LEU A 202 -4.18 -9.36 26.66
C LEU A 202 -3.75 -8.46 25.48
N ALA A 203 -2.58 -8.73 24.89
CA ALA A 203 -2.07 -7.98 23.75
C ALA A 203 -2.97 -8.12 22.50
N LEU A 204 -3.44 -9.33 22.20
CA LEU A 204 -4.44 -9.56 21.15
C LEU A 204 -5.77 -8.86 21.46
N THR A 205 -6.27 -8.96 22.70
CA THR A 205 -7.51 -8.30 23.13
C THR A 205 -7.42 -6.76 23.03
N GLN A 206 -6.26 -6.17 23.33
CA GLN A 206 -6.03 -4.73 23.13
C GLN A 206 -5.94 -4.36 21.64
N LEU A 207 -5.34 -5.21 20.81
CA LEU A 207 -5.26 -5.01 19.37
C LEU A 207 -6.64 -5.02 18.72
N GLU A 208 -7.47 -6.02 19.02
CA GLU A 208 -8.84 -6.12 18.50
C GLU A 208 -9.67 -4.89 18.88
N LYS A 209 -9.52 -4.37 20.11
CA LYS A 209 -10.18 -3.13 20.57
C LYS A 209 -9.69 -1.89 19.80
N ARG A 210 -8.38 -1.75 19.56
CA ARG A 210 -7.83 -0.63 18.76
C ARG A 210 -8.29 -0.71 17.30
N TYR A 211 -8.31 -1.90 16.71
CA TYR A 211 -8.74 -2.11 15.34
C TYR A 211 -10.24 -1.84 15.16
N GLY A 212 -11.09 -2.36 16.05
CA GLY A 212 -12.52 -2.07 16.04
C GLY A 212 -12.82 -0.57 16.15
N ARG A 213 -12.08 0.17 16.99
CA ARG A 213 -12.20 1.63 17.13
C ARG A 213 -11.81 2.37 15.84
N ALA A 214 -10.69 1.99 15.22
CA ALA A 214 -10.24 2.60 13.95
C ALA A 214 -11.23 2.30 12.81
N LEU A 215 -11.70 1.05 12.71
CA LEU A 215 -12.67 0.62 11.71
C LEU A 215 -14.03 1.33 11.87
N GLN A 216 -14.55 1.45 13.10
CA GLN A 216 -15.78 2.20 13.38
C GLN A 216 -15.64 3.68 13.01
N CYS A 217 -14.50 4.29 13.32
CA CYS A 217 -14.24 5.68 12.96
C CYS A 217 -14.15 5.88 11.44
N LEU A 218 -13.54 4.92 10.72
CA LEU A 218 -13.48 4.94 9.25
C LEU A 218 -14.87 4.75 8.63
N GLN A 219 -15.68 3.83 9.14
CA GLN A 219 -17.06 3.63 8.71
C GLN A 219 -17.90 4.90 8.88
N ASN A 220 -17.78 5.58 10.04
CA ASN A 220 -18.46 6.86 10.27
C ASN A 220 -17.99 7.96 9.29
N ALA A 221 -16.68 8.03 9.01
CA ALA A 221 -16.11 9.01 8.09
C ALA A 221 -16.49 8.76 6.61
N LEU A 222 -16.76 7.50 6.23
CA LEU A 222 -17.26 7.11 4.90
C LEU A 222 -18.77 7.31 4.76
N ASN A 223 -19.55 7.04 5.82
CA ASN A 223 -21.01 7.24 5.83
C ASN A 223 -21.39 8.73 5.75
N SER A 224 -20.52 9.63 6.23
CA SER A 224 -20.64 11.07 6.03
C SER A 224 -19.93 11.49 4.74
N SER A 225 -20.70 11.80 3.70
CA SER A 225 -20.17 12.27 2.41
C SER A 225 -19.35 13.57 2.48
N ARG A 226 -19.50 14.34 3.57
CA ARG A 226 -18.73 15.57 3.83
C ARG A 226 -17.32 15.32 4.41
N SER A 227 -17.00 14.09 4.82
CA SER A 227 -15.73 13.74 5.50
C SER A 227 -14.80 12.84 4.69
N ILE A 228 -15.15 12.45 3.47
CA ILE A 228 -14.26 11.66 2.60
C ILE A 228 -13.12 12.56 2.10
N ASP A 229 -11.95 12.41 2.72
CA ASP A 229 -10.79 13.27 2.49
C ASP A 229 -9.47 12.46 2.36
N TRP A 230 -8.34 13.17 2.32
CA TRP A 230 -7.01 12.57 2.20
C TRP A 230 -6.55 11.87 3.49
N THR A 231 -7.06 12.27 4.66
CA THR A 231 -6.85 11.51 5.90
C THR A 231 -7.63 10.20 5.89
N VAL A 232 -8.88 10.18 5.40
CA VAL A 232 -9.69 8.95 5.24
C VAL A 232 -9.04 7.96 4.27
N TRP A 233 -8.49 8.44 3.15
CA TRP A 233 -7.73 7.59 2.24
C TRP A 233 -6.48 6.99 2.90
N TYR A 234 -5.65 7.83 3.54
CA TYR A 234 -4.41 7.39 4.19
C TYR A 234 -4.68 6.47 5.41
N THR A 235 -5.78 6.70 6.15
CA THR A 235 -6.32 5.78 7.17
C THR A 235 -6.61 4.41 6.57
N THR A 236 -7.30 4.37 5.42
CA THR A 236 -7.63 3.12 4.74
C THR A 236 -6.38 2.39 4.24
N LEU A 237 -5.35 3.14 3.80
CA LEU A 237 -4.04 2.56 3.47
C LEU A 237 -3.32 1.99 4.71
N LEU A 238 -3.40 2.64 5.87
CA LEU A 238 -2.85 2.12 7.15
C LEU A 238 -3.62 0.90 7.68
N LEU A 239 -4.95 0.86 7.55
CA LEU A 239 -5.74 -0.33 7.90
C LEU A 239 -5.57 -1.47 6.88
N THR A 240 -5.31 -1.15 5.60
CA THR A 240 -4.77 -2.15 4.67
C THR A 240 -3.46 -2.69 5.26
N LEU A 241 -2.52 -1.82 5.62
CA LEU A 241 -1.18 -2.20 6.11
C LEU A 241 -1.22 -3.03 7.40
N PHE A 242 -2.17 -2.75 8.29
CA PHE A 242 -2.46 -3.56 9.46
C PHE A 242 -2.83 -4.99 9.08
N GLU A 243 -3.83 -5.19 8.21
CA GLU A 243 -4.27 -6.53 7.76
C GLU A 243 -3.21 -7.22 6.88
N LEU A 244 -2.38 -6.44 6.17
CA LEU A 244 -1.22 -6.95 5.44
C LEU A 244 -0.14 -7.49 6.41
N LEU A 245 -0.03 -6.96 7.63
CA LEU A 245 0.80 -7.53 8.69
C LEU A 245 0.12 -8.68 9.46
N ASP A 246 -1.14 -9.03 9.16
CA ASP A 246 -1.73 -10.26 9.71
C ASP A 246 -1.31 -11.50 8.90
N ASN A 247 -0.90 -12.54 9.61
CA ASN A 247 -0.60 -13.87 9.06
C ASN A 247 -1.72 -14.89 9.30
N SER A 248 -2.87 -14.48 9.85
CA SER A 248 -4.10 -15.28 10.02
C SER A 248 -4.70 -15.88 8.73
N GLY A 249 -4.22 -15.45 7.56
CA GLY A 249 -4.75 -15.86 6.24
C GLY A 249 -6.03 -15.15 5.83
N HIS A 250 -6.54 -14.23 6.65
CA HIS A 250 -7.71 -13.43 6.31
C HIS A 250 -7.40 -12.43 5.18
N HIS A 251 -8.22 -12.47 4.14
CA HIS A 251 -8.07 -11.62 2.94
C HIS A 251 -8.66 -10.20 3.13
N ALA A 252 -8.85 -9.75 4.37
CA ALA A 252 -9.49 -8.47 4.71
C ALA A 252 -8.76 -7.26 4.12
N TRP A 253 -7.43 -7.36 3.97
CA TRP A 253 -6.62 -6.35 3.29
C TRP A 253 -7.05 -6.09 1.83
N ILE A 254 -7.62 -7.08 1.12
CA ILE A 254 -8.11 -6.88 -0.26
C ILE A 254 -9.30 -5.90 -0.25
N LEU A 255 -10.17 -6.00 0.75
CA LEU A 255 -11.32 -5.11 0.91
C LEU A 255 -10.88 -3.68 1.24
N HIS A 256 -9.88 -3.50 2.12
CA HIS A 256 -9.28 -2.18 2.37
C HIS A 256 -8.54 -1.64 1.14
N SER A 257 -7.85 -2.50 0.38
CA SER A 257 -7.20 -2.09 -0.87
C SER A 257 -8.21 -1.57 -1.90
N GLN A 258 -9.28 -2.34 -2.14
CA GLN A 258 -10.36 -1.95 -3.03
C GLN A 258 -11.07 -0.69 -2.50
N GLY A 259 -11.31 -0.59 -1.20
CA GLY A 259 -11.82 0.63 -0.56
C GLY A 259 -10.93 1.85 -0.82
N ALA A 260 -9.61 1.72 -0.67
CA ALA A 260 -8.65 2.78 -0.96
C ALA A 260 -8.64 3.17 -2.46
N LYS A 261 -8.83 2.23 -3.39
CA LYS A 261 -9.02 2.51 -4.84
C LYS A 261 -10.30 3.33 -5.08
N HIS A 262 -11.41 2.97 -4.44
CA HIS A 262 -12.69 3.70 -4.57
C HIS A 262 -12.60 5.10 -3.94
N ILE A 263 -12.03 5.25 -2.74
CA ILE A 263 -11.84 6.56 -2.09
C ILE A 263 -10.96 7.47 -2.96
N LEU A 264 -9.86 6.96 -3.52
CA LEU A 264 -9.01 7.75 -4.42
C LEU A 264 -9.75 8.19 -5.70
N LEU A 265 -10.60 7.33 -6.26
CA LEU A 265 -11.49 7.69 -7.38
C LEU A 265 -12.48 8.79 -7.00
N THR A 266 -13.09 8.73 -5.81
CA THR A 266 -13.98 9.78 -5.28
C THR A 266 -13.24 11.11 -5.03
N LEU A 267 -12.01 11.06 -4.53
CA LEU A 267 -11.17 12.25 -4.33
C LEU A 267 -10.75 12.88 -5.67
N GLY A 268 -10.52 12.06 -6.69
CA GLY A 268 -10.29 12.47 -8.07
C GLY A 268 -8.91 13.10 -8.37
N PRO A 269 -8.46 13.06 -9.63
CA PRO A 269 -7.12 13.52 -10.02
C PRO A 269 -6.92 15.02 -9.80
N ASN A 270 -7.99 15.82 -9.97
CA ASN A 270 -7.95 17.28 -9.84
C ASN A 270 -7.60 17.79 -8.42
N ASN A 271 -7.63 16.91 -7.40
CA ASN A 271 -7.32 17.25 -6.01
C ASN A 271 -5.87 16.92 -5.59
N ILE A 272 -5.06 16.38 -6.51
CA ILE A 272 -3.61 16.13 -6.38
C ILE A 272 -2.83 17.46 -6.51
N LYS A 273 -2.99 18.36 -5.53
CA LYS A 273 -2.40 19.72 -5.58
C LYS A 273 -1.16 19.90 -4.69
N THR A 274 -1.15 19.31 -3.49
CA THR A 274 -0.03 19.46 -2.54
C THR A 274 1.03 18.38 -2.75
N GLU A 275 2.30 18.69 -2.46
CA GLU A 275 3.42 17.75 -2.63
C GLU A 275 3.22 16.44 -1.85
N PHE A 276 2.63 16.47 -0.65
CA PHE A 276 2.25 15.25 0.08
C PHE A 276 1.38 14.30 -0.77
N LYS A 277 0.32 14.82 -1.40
CA LYS A 277 -0.59 14.02 -2.23
C LYS A 277 0.10 13.51 -3.49
N LYS A 278 0.99 14.32 -4.08
CA LYS A 278 1.79 13.91 -5.26
C LYS A 278 2.74 12.76 -4.93
N ILE A 279 3.48 12.84 -3.82
CA ILE A 279 4.39 11.77 -3.41
C ILE A 279 3.61 10.49 -3.13
N LEU A 280 2.49 10.60 -2.40
CA LEU A 280 1.66 9.44 -2.06
C LEU A 280 0.99 8.82 -3.31
N LEU A 281 0.56 9.63 -4.30
CA LEU A 281 0.09 9.11 -5.59
C LEU A 281 1.21 8.40 -6.36
N ALA A 282 2.37 9.04 -6.53
CA ALA A 282 3.52 8.49 -7.25
C ALA A 282 3.91 7.11 -6.70
N ALA A 283 4.06 7.00 -5.39
CA ALA A 283 4.50 5.76 -4.74
C ALA A 283 3.38 4.71 -4.55
N GLN A 284 2.10 5.07 -4.70
CA GLN A 284 0.99 4.10 -4.84
C GLN A 284 0.79 3.63 -6.30
N CYS A 285 1.25 4.39 -7.30
CA CYS A 285 1.06 4.08 -8.73
C CYS A 285 1.60 2.69 -9.11
N GLN A 286 2.81 2.37 -8.65
CA GLN A 286 3.44 1.05 -8.80
C GLN A 286 2.56 -0.08 -8.24
N ILE A 287 1.98 0.15 -7.06
CA ILE A 287 1.21 -0.84 -6.31
C ILE A 287 -0.09 -1.14 -7.03
N MET A 288 -0.82 -0.09 -7.43
CA MET A 288 -2.10 -0.21 -8.12
C MET A 288 -1.94 -0.83 -9.52
N THR A 289 -0.82 -0.57 -10.20
CA THR A 289 -0.52 -1.14 -11.52
C THR A 289 -0.17 -2.63 -11.44
N VAL A 290 0.71 -3.02 -10.49
CA VAL A 290 1.05 -4.43 -10.24
C VAL A 290 -0.15 -5.21 -9.73
N GLU A 291 -0.94 -4.64 -8.81
CA GLU A 291 -2.17 -5.24 -8.28
C GLU A 291 -3.17 -5.50 -9.41
N ALA A 292 -3.45 -4.49 -10.25
CA ALA A 292 -4.32 -4.62 -11.43
C ALA A 292 -3.85 -5.72 -12.40
N THR A 293 -2.53 -5.81 -12.68
CA THR A 293 -1.93 -6.88 -13.50
C THR A 293 -2.26 -8.28 -12.95
N PHE A 294 -2.14 -8.51 -11.64
CA PHE A 294 -2.35 -9.82 -11.03
C PHE A 294 -3.83 -10.16 -10.79
N ILE A 295 -4.69 -9.18 -10.49
CA ILE A 295 -6.13 -9.41 -10.26
C ILE A 295 -6.98 -9.37 -11.53
N ASN A 296 -6.36 -9.35 -12.73
CA ASN A 296 -7.04 -9.34 -14.03
C ASN A 296 -7.98 -8.13 -14.24
N GLN A 297 -7.61 -6.95 -13.71
CA GLN A 297 -8.44 -5.74 -13.80
C GLN A 297 -7.75 -4.58 -14.48
N ASP A 298 -8.55 -3.62 -14.94
CA ASP A 298 -8.08 -2.37 -15.51
C ASP A 298 -7.49 -1.46 -14.41
N CYS A 299 -6.30 -0.91 -14.69
CA CYS A 299 -5.70 0.11 -13.84
C CYS A 299 -6.23 1.49 -14.25
N PHE A 300 -7.18 2.02 -13.48
CA PHE A 300 -7.82 3.33 -13.69
C PHE A 300 -6.85 4.51 -13.86
N LEU A 301 -5.59 4.36 -13.43
CA LEU A 301 -4.51 5.33 -13.62
C LEU A 301 -4.11 5.51 -15.09
N SER A 302 -4.51 4.61 -16.00
CA SER A 302 -4.35 4.76 -17.45
C SER A 302 -5.15 5.92 -18.03
N SER A 303 -6.20 6.40 -17.35
CA SER A 303 -7.09 7.42 -17.90
C SER A 303 -6.40 8.79 -18.02
N PRO A 304 -6.74 9.62 -19.03
CA PRO A 304 -6.01 10.86 -19.31
C PRO A 304 -5.88 11.82 -18.12
N ALA A 305 -6.90 11.91 -17.28
CA ALA A 305 -6.89 12.77 -16.10
C ALA A 305 -5.97 12.24 -14.98
N TRP A 306 -5.87 10.91 -14.80
CA TRP A 306 -4.90 10.33 -13.87
C TRP A 306 -3.47 10.34 -14.42
N GLN A 307 -3.29 10.19 -15.73
CA GLN A 307 -2.00 10.41 -16.41
C GLN A 307 -1.51 11.85 -16.24
N GLN A 308 -2.40 12.85 -16.32
CA GLN A 308 -2.07 14.24 -16.04
C GLN A 308 -1.69 14.45 -14.57
N ALA A 309 -2.43 13.85 -13.64
CA ALA A 309 -2.10 13.90 -12.22
C ALA A 309 -0.74 13.25 -11.92
N LEU A 310 -0.44 12.08 -12.48
CA LEU A 310 0.86 11.40 -12.37
C LEU A 310 2.00 12.26 -12.93
N ARG A 311 1.83 12.84 -14.12
CA ARG A 311 2.82 13.78 -14.70
C ARG A 311 3.07 14.99 -13.79
N SER A 312 2.06 15.49 -13.07
CA SER A 312 2.23 16.58 -12.08
C SER A 312 3.06 16.20 -10.85
N THR A 313 3.33 14.90 -10.64
CA THR A 313 4.17 14.39 -9.55
C THR A 313 5.67 14.34 -9.91
N ILE A 314 6.05 14.54 -11.17
CA ILE A 314 7.46 14.50 -11.61
C ILE A 314 8.29 15.60 -10.91
N THR A 315 9.51 15.26 -10.49
CA THR A 315 10.50 16.18 -9.93
C THR A 315 11.74 16.23 -10.81
N GLN A 316 12.25 17.45 -11.07
CA GLN A 316 13.45 17.69 -11.87
C GLN A 316 14.77 17.49 -11.09
N ASN A 317 14.71 17.36 -9.76
CA ASN A 317 15.89 17.29 -8.90
C ASN A 317 16.27 15.84 -8.58
N GLY A 318 17.43 15.40 -9.07
CA GLY A 318 18.02 14.09 -8.80
C GLY A 318 17.95 13.14 -10.00
N LEU A 319 19.03 12.38 -10.24
CA LEU A 319 19.18 11.53 -11.42
C LEU A 319 18.20 10.34 -11.44
N LEU A 320 18.01 9.66 -10.30
CA LEU A 320 17.26 8.39 -10.19
C LEU A 320 16.24 8.25 -9.01
N PRO A 321 15.66 9.31 -8.41
CA PRO A 321 14.62 9.13 -7.37
C PRO A 321 13.30 8.56 -7.93
N ASP A 322 12.45 8.00 -7.05
CA ASP A 322 11.10 7.47 -7.33
C ASP A 322 10.18 8.43 -8.14
N ARG A 323 10.43 9.75 -8.03
CA ARG A 323 9.68 10.82 -8.71
C ARG A 323 10.40 11.42 -9.93
N SER A 324 11.53 10.84 -10.35
CA SER A 324 12.22 11.25 -11.59
C SER A 324 11.32 11.08 -12.81
N GLU A 325 11.57 11.86 -13.86
CA GLU A 325 10.81 11.75 -15.12
C GLU A 325 10.89 10.32 -15.69
N SER A 326 12.07 9.71 -15.68
CA SER A 326 12.29 8.36 -16.20
C SER A 326 11.51 7.29 -15.44
N VAL A 327 11.51 7.31 -14.09
CA VAL A 327 10.75 6.34 -13.28
C VAL A 327 9.24 6.53 -13.47
N LEU A 328 8.75 7.78 -13.47
CA LEU A 328 7.31 8.02 -13.59
C LEU A 328 6.78 7.84 -15.01
N THR A 329 7.58 8.11 -16.06
CA THR A 329 7.18 7.76 -17.43
C THR A 329 7.08 6.24 -17.64
N MET A 330 7.98 5.46 -17.02
CA MET A 330 7.89 3.99 -16.97
C MET A 330 6.55 3.55 -16.37
N TRP A 331 6.22 4.07 -15.18
CA TRP A 331 4.95 3.76 -14.52
C TRP A 331 3.72 4.22 -15.31
N MET A 332 3.76 5.43 -15.89
CA MET A 332 2.67 5.96 -16.70
C MET A 332 2.33 5.06 -17.89
N MET A 333 3.32 4.56 -18.65
CA MET A 333 3.06 3.62 -19.75
C MET A 333 2.58 2.26 -19.24
N THR A 334 3.21 1.69 -18.20
CA THR A 334 2.82 0.38 -17.65
C THR A 334 1.40 0.35 -17.08
N THR A 335 0.82 1.49 -16.66
CA THR A 335 -0.60 1.55 -16.26
C THR A 335 -1.60 1.10 -17.33
N ARG A 336 -1.23 1.13 -18.62
CA ARG A 336 -2.07 0.62 -19.73
C ARG A 336 -2.02 -0.90 -19.89
N ALA A 337 -0.97 -1.55 -19.41
CA ALA A 337 -0.74 -2.97 -19.63
C ALA A 337 -1.83 -3.90 -19.03
N PRO A 338 -2.36 -3.67 -17.80
CA PRO A 338 -3.39 -4.52 -17.20
C PRO A 338 -4.66 -4.70 -18.04
N GLU A 339 -5.14 -3.64 -18.70
CA GLU A 339 -6.32 -3.70 -19.57
C GLU A 339 -6.06 -4.59 -20.80
N LEU A 340 -4.90 -4.41 -21.45
CA LEU A 340 -4.50 -5.23 -22.59
C LEU A 340 -4.29 -6.70 -22.19
N TYR A 341 -3.76 -6.96 -20.99
CA TYR A 341 -3.62 -8.31 -20.44
C TYR A 341 -4.98 -8.96 -20.15
N ARG A 342 -5.96 -8.21 -19.62
CA ARG A 342 -7.35 -8.68 -19.44
C ARG A 342 -7.99 -8.99 -20.78
N ARG A 343 -7.99 -8.05 -21.74
CA ARG A 343 -8.56 -8.25 -23.09
C ARG A 343 -7.88 -9.39 -23.85
N SER A 344 -6.58 -9.63 -23.60
CA SER A 344 -5.86 -10.81 -24.12
C SER A 344 -6.31 -12.12 -23.45
N THR A 345 -6.54 -12.10 -22.14
CA THR A 345 -7.07 -13.24 -21.37
C THR A 345 -8.45 -13.63 -21.90
N GLU A 346 -9.33 -12.65 -22.09
CA GLU A 346 -10.68 -12.82 -22.65
C GLU A 346 -10.62 -13.40 -24.08
N ALA A 347 -9.72 -12.89 -24.93
CA ALA A 347 -9.54 -13.42 -26.29
C ALA A 347 -9.11 -14.90 -26.33
N ILE A 348 -8.25 -15.32 -25.39
CA ILE A 348 -7.76 -16.71 -25.29
C ILE A 348 -8.83 -17.64 -24.71
N LEU A 349 -9.53 -17.22 -23.65
CA LEU A 349 -10.47 -18.07 -22.91
C LEU A 349 -11.89 -18.10 -23.47
N HIS A 350 -12.28 -17.08 -24.25
CA HIS A 350 -13.64 -16.93 -24.79
C HIS A 350 -13.68 -16.85 -26.33
N CYS A 351 -12.56 -17.14 -27.00
CA CYS A 351 -12.44 -17.23 -28.46
C CYS A 351 -13.03 -16.01 -29.19
N HIS A 352 -12.53 -14.82 -28.87
CA HIS A 352 -12.99 -13.57 -29.48
C HIS A 352 -12.83 -13.55 -31.02
N PRO A 353 -13.66 -12.75 -31.73
CA PRO A 353 -13.55 -12.56 -33.17
C PRO A 353 -12.13 -12.18 -33.60
N PRO A 354 -11.65 -12.64 -34.77
CA PRO A 354 -10.27 -12.43 -35.21
C PRO A 354 -9.86 -10.94 -35.23
N GLU A 355 -10.79 -10.07 -35.61
CA GLU A 355 -10.63 -8.61 -35.66
C GLU A 355 -10.35 -8.00 -34.28
N GLN A 356 -11.04 -8.47 -33.24
CA GLN A 356 -10.85 -8.01 -31.87
C GLN A 356 -9.48 -8.47 -31.33
N THR A 357 -9.10 -9.72 -31.63
CA THR A 357 -7.79 -10.29 -31.28
C THR A 357 -6.65 -9.55 -31.99
N LEU A 358 -6.78 -9.28 -33.29
CA LEU A 358 -5.84 -8.47 -34.07
C LEU A 358 -5.70 -7.04 -33.53
N ARG A 359 -6.81 -6.43 -33.10
CA ARG A 359 -6.80 -5.10 -32.48
C ARG A 359 -6.03 -5.10 -31.15
N VAL A 360 -6.25 -6.08 -30.27
CA VAL A 360 -5.46 -6.21 -29.03
C VAL A 360 -3.98 -6.46 -29.34
N ALA A 361 -3.66 -7.24 -30.37
CA ALA A 361 -2.28 -7.46 -30.80
C ALA A 361 -1.60 -6.17 -31.29
N ALA A 362 -2.30 -5.33 -32.06
CA ALA A 362 -1.80 -4.02 -32.47
C ALA A 362 -1.58 -3.07 -31.29
N GLU A 363 -2.51 -3.04 -30.32
CA GLU A 363 -2.38 -2.24 -29.10
C GLU A 363 -1.22 -2.71 -28.20
N LEU A 364 -0.94 -4.03 -28.15
CA LEU A 364 0.26 -4.60 -27.49
C LEU A 364 1.55 -4.25 -28.23
N CYS A 365 1.59 -4.34 -29.57
CA CYS A 365 2.77 -3.94 -30.35
C CYS A 365 3.15 -2.48 -30.11
N ALA A 366 2.16 -1.57 -30.12
CA ALA A 366 2.40 -0.16 -29.82
C ALA A 366 2.98 0.05 -28.41
N LEU A 367 2.49 -0.69 -27.40
CA LEU A 367 3.04 -0.63 -26.05
C LEU A 367 4.48 -1.18 -25.96
N ILE A 368 4.83 -2.20 -26.74
CA ILE A 368 6.21 -2.70 -26.85
C ILE A 368 7.11 -1.63 -27.49
N GLU A 369 6.67 -0.94 -28.54
CA GLU A 369 7.43 0.17 -29.13
C GLU A 369 7.64 1.34 -28.17
N GLU A 370 6.62 1.71 -27.39
CA GLU A 370 6.74 2.74 -26.34
C GLU A 370 7.77 2.33 -25.28
N TYR A 371 7.76 1.06 -24.86
CA TYR A 371 8.78 0.52 -23.96
C TYR A 371 10.19 0.50 -24.59
N SER A 372 10.35 0.23 -25.89
CA SER A 372 11.65 0.30 -26.57
C SER A 372 12.24 1.71 -26.50
N LYS A 373 11.43 2.72 -26.86
CA LYS A 373 11.81 4.14 -26.85
C LYS A 373 12.17 4.61 -25.44
N TRP A 374 11.48 4.10 -24.40
CA TRP A 374 11.87 4.35 -23.01
C TRP A 374 13.18 3.65 -22.63
N ARG A 375 13.38 2.39 -23.01
CA ARG A 375 14.63 1.65 -22.75
C ARG A 375 15.83 2.32 -23.39
N GLU A 376 15.69 2.78 -24.63
CA GLU A 376 16.71 3.54 -25.37
C GLU A 376 17.08 4.83 -24.62
N LYS A 377 16.09 5.64 -24.22
CA LYS A 377 16.31 6.84 -23.40
C LYS A 377 16.96 6.52 -22.05
N TRP A 378 16.55 5.43 -21.41
CA TRP A 378 17.07 5.00 -20.11
C TRP A 378 18.54 4.56 -20.19
N GLU A 379 18.88 3.73 -21.18
CA GLU A 379 20.26 3.25 -21.39
C GLU A 379 21.18 4.39 -21.86
N ALA A 380 20.66 5.35 -22.64
CA ALA A 380 21.38 6.59 -22.96
C ALA A 380 21.65 7.48 -21.73
N ILE A 381 20.74 7.55 -20.75
CA ILE A 381 20.96 8.27 -19.48
C ILE A 381 22.05 7.57 -18.65
N LEU A 382 22.07 6.24 -18.61
CA LEU A 382 23.09 5.48 -17.88
C LEU A 382 24.49 5.65 -18.51
N VAL A 383 24.60 5.52 -19.83
CA VAL A 383 25.88 5.70 -20.54
C VAL A 383 26.36 7.16 -20.49
N GLY A 384 25.47 8.12 -20.75
CA GLY A 384 25.80 9.55 -20.71
C GLY A 384 26.16 10.11 -19.33
N SER A 385 25.98 9.33 -18.26
CA SER A 385 26.42 9.69 -16.92
C SER A 385 27.89 9.33 -16.61
N GLY A 386 28.59 8.62 -17.51
CA GLY A 386 30.00 8.25 -17.33
C GLY A 386 31.00 9.30 -17.83
N ASP A 387 30.62 10.14 -18.79
CA ASP A 387 31.53 11.05 -19.52
C ASP A 387 31.87 12.37 -18.79
N SER A 388 31.40 12.56 -17.55
CA SER A 388 31.77 13.73 -16.73
C SER A 388 33.17 13.56 -16.14
N GLY A 389 34.19 13.66 -16.98
CA GLY A 389 35.55 13.23 -16.68
C GLY A 389 36.19 13.86 -15.43
N HIS A 390 36.66 12.99 -14.54
CA HIS A 390 37.69 13.29 -13.55
C HIS A 390 38.62 12.07 -13.41
N ASP A 391 39.91 12.34 -13.17
CA ASP A 391 41.08 11.43 -13.17
C ASP A 391 40.90 9.92 -13.00
N GLY A 392 41.74 9.17 -13.75
CA GLY A 392 41.68 7.72 -13.83
C GLY A 392 41.96 6.98 -12.52
N SER A 393 40.91 6.36 -11.98
CA SER A 393 40.99 5.34 -10.93
C SER A 393 40.10 4.15 -11.32
N CYS A 394 40.69 2.95 -11.38
CA CYS A 394 40.04 1.71 -11.83
C CYS A 394 38.80 1.36 -10.99
N THR A 395 37.60 1.72 -11.47
CA THR A 395 36.34 1.48 -10.75
C THR A 395 35.07 1.42 -11.64
N ASP A 396 35.16 1.23 -12.96
CA ASP A 396 33.97 1.35 -13.84
C ASP A 396 32.86 0.30 -13.60
N GLU A 397 33.17 -0.89 -13.09
CA GLU A 397 32.13 -1.83 -12.63
C GLU A 397 31.38 -1.34 -11.37
N ALA A 398 31.98 -0.46 -10.56
CA ALA A 398 31.38 0.02 -9.31
C ALA A 398 30.14 0.87 -9.56
N ALA A 399 30.10 1.62 -10.66
CA ALA A 399 28.97 2.48 -11.04
C ALA A 399 27.68 1.69 -11.34
N LEU A 400 27.79 0.42 -11.75
CA LEU A 400 26.65 -0.47 -11.97
C LEU A 400 26.27 -1.29 -10.73
N THR A 401 27.25 -1.63 -9.87
CA THR A 401 26.99 -2.37 -8.63
C THR A 401 26.49 -1.49 -7.47
N GLY A 402 26.74 -0.18 -7.51
CA GLY A 402 26.29 0.81 -6.53
C GLY A 402 24.78 1.09 -6.58
N ALA A 403 23.96 0.10 -6.24
CA ALA A 403 22.50 0.15 -6.25
C ALA A 403 21.89 0.52 -7.61
N GLY A 404 22.23 -0.27 -8.64
CA GLY A 404 21.58 -0.20 -9.96
C GLY A 404 20.04 -0.10 -9.85
N PRO A 405 19.42 0.92 -10.47
CA PRO A 405 18.08 1.38 -10.13
C PRO A 405 17.00 0.28 -10.23
N THR A 406 16.34 0.02 -9.11
CA THR A 406 15.37 -1.08 -8.87
C THR A 406 14.19 -1.12 -9.86
N ILE A 407 13.94 -0.02 -10.56
CA ILE A 407 12.93 0.12 -11.60
C ILE A 407 13.24 -0.67 -12.88
N TYR A 408 14.51 -0.96 -13.21
CA TYR A 408 14.85 -1.63 -14.47
C TYR A 408 14.48 -3.13 -14.48
N PRO A 409 14.69 -3.92 -13.42
CA PRO A 409 14.10 -5.26 -13.30
C PRO A 409 12.56 -5.27 -13.37
N ILE A 410 11.89 -4.25 -12.83
CA ILE A 410 10.43 -4.08 -12.95
C ILE A 410 10.04 -3.81 -14.41
N PHE A 411 10.73 -2.88 -15.08
CA PHE A 411 10.52 -2.58 -16.49
C PHE A 411 10.69 -3.84 -17.35
N LEU A 412 11.78 -4.60 -17.16
CA LEU A 412 12.01 -5.87 -17.85
C LEU A 412 10.88 -6.88 -17.59
N ALA A 413 10.27 -6.87 -16.40
CA ALA A 413 9.18 -7.77 -16.08
C ALA A 413 7.89 -7.38 -16.82
N PHE A 414 7.54 -6.08 -16.88
CA PHE A 414 6.42 -5.61 -17.70
C PHE A 414 6.68 -5.82 -19.21
N TRP A 415 7.90 -5.56 -19.68
CA TRP A 415 8.33 -5.87 -21.05
C TRP A 415 8.12 -7.35 -21.38
N ALA A 416 8.58 -8.25 -20.51
CA ALA A 416 8.44 -9.69 -20.70
C ALA A 416 6.98 -10.14 -20.69
N LEU A 417 6.15 -9.56 -19.81
CA LEU A 417 4.71 -9.79 -19.80
C LEU A 417 4.05 -9.33 -21.11
N THR A 418 4.23 -8.09 -21.56
CA THR A 418 3.61 -7.57 -22.79
C THR A 418 4.01 -8.37 -24.03
N ASN A 419 5.30 -8.70 -24.16
CA ASN A 419 5.78 -9.57 -25.24
C ASN A 419 5.13 -10.96 -25.18
N ARG A 420 5.02 -11.57 -24.00
CA ARG A 420 4.40 -12.89 -23.82
C ARG A 420 2.88 -12.88 -24.03
N PHE A 421 2.18 -11.80 -23.67
CA PHE A 421 0.76 -11.63 -24.02
C PHE A 421 0.56 -11.49 -25.53
N LEU A 422 1.46 -10.81 -26.25
CA LEU A 422 1.42 -10.75 -27.72
C LEU A 422 1.64 -12.14 -28.35
N VAL A 423 2.54 -12.96 -27.80
CA VAL A 423 2.69 -14.37 -28.20
C VAL A 423 1.42 -15.17 -27.92
N ALA A 424 0.77 -14.93 -26.78
CA ALA A 424 -0.43 -15.66 -26.38
C ALA A 424 -1.62 -15.43 -27.31
N ILE A 425 -1.75 -14.24 -27.91
CA ILE A 425 -2.84 -13.90 -28.84
C ILE A 425 -2.48 -13.88 -30.32
N GLN A 426 -1.20 -14.07 -30.68
CA GLN A 426 -0.77 -14.08 -32.08
C GLN A 426 0.52 -14.93 -32.30
N PRO A 427 0.55 -16.21 -31.86
CA PRO A 427 1.78 -17.00 -31.71
C PRO A 427 2.57 -17.18 -33.00
N SER A 428 1.91 -17.28 -34.15
CA SER A 428 2.51 -17.48 -35.47
C SER A 428 3.21 -16.25 -36.05
N ARG A 429 2.93 -15.04 -35.53
CA ARG A 429 3.53 -13.77 -35.99
C ARG A 429 4.42 -13.09 -34.95
N ALA A 430 4.48 -13.63 -33.73
CA ALA A 430 5.14 -13.04 -32.57
C ALA A 430 6.43 -13.78 -32.15
N SER A 431 7.14 -14.40 -33.09
CA SER A 431 8.36 -15.19 -32.80
C SER A 431 9.45 -14.38 -32.07
N VAL A 432 9.69 -13.14 -32.51
CA VAL A 432 10.63 -12.20 -31.86
C VAL A 432 10.20 -11.84 -30.44
N ALA A 433 8.89 -11.79 -30.16
CA ALA A 433 8.38 -11.44 -28.84
C ALA A 433 8.64 -12.53 -27.79
N GLU A 434 8.59 -13.82 -28.15
CA GLU A 434 8.97 -14.89 -27.20
C GLU A 434 10.46 -14.82 -26.86
N ALA A 435 11.32 -14.56 -27.86
CA ALA A 435 12.75 -14.32 -27.62
C ALA A 435 12.98 -13.10 -26.71
N ASN A 436 12.27 -12.00 -26.94
CA ASN A 436 12.31 -10.81 -26.08
C ASN A 436 11.88 -11.09 -24.63
N ALA A 437 10.82 -11.89 -24.45
CA ALA A 437 10.32 -12.27 -23.13
C ALA A 437 11.31 -13.19 -22.37
N ILE A 438 11.92 -14.14 -23.07
CA ILE A 438 12.97 -15.01 -22.52
C ILE A 438 14.22 -14.20 -22.17
N ASN A 439 14.70 -13.31 -23.06
CA ASN A 439 15.90 -12.50 -22.83
C ASN A 439 15.72 -11.56 -21.63
N ALA A 440 14.56 -10.93 -21.49
CA ALA A 440 14.24 -10.13 -20.31
C ALA A 440 14.14 -10.97 -19.03
N ALA A 441 13.53 -12.16 -19.08
CA ALA A 441 13.51 -13.10 -17.95
C ALA A 441 14.92 -13.56 -17.54
N LEU A 442 15.83 -13.80 -18.49
CA LEU A 442 17.21 -14.16 -18.19
C LEU A 442 17.97 -13.02 -17.52
N ARG A 443 17.88 -11.78 -18.04
CA ARG A 443 18.45 -10.58 -17.39
C ARG A 443 17.90 -10.34 -15.98
N ILE A 444 16.60 -10.57 -15.76
CA ILE A 444 16.02 -10.48 -14.41
C ILE A 444 16.64 -11.53 -13.47
N ILE A 445 16.84 -12.77 -13.91
CA ILE A 445 17.46 -13.83 -13.09
C ILE A 445 18.95 -13.54 -12.84
N GLU A 446 19.61 -12.84 -13.75
CA GLU A 446 20.98 -12.32 -13.58
C GLU A 446 21.04 -11.20 -12.53
N PHE A 447 20.14 -10.20 -12.57
CA PHE A 447 19.99 -9.21 -11.51
C PHE A 447 19.56 -9.82 -10.15
N ASP A 448 18.73 -10.87 -10.16
CA ASP A 448 18.32 -11.63 -8.97
C ASP A 448 19.54 -12.30 -8.32
N ARG A 449 20.47 -12.83 -9.13
CA ARG A 449 21.71 -13.49 -8.70
C ARG A 449 22.80 -12.56 -8.22
N LEU A 450 23.08 -11.50 -8.98
CA LEU A 450 24.13 -10.51 -8.64
C LEU A 450 23.86 -9.80 -7.31
N ARG A 451 22.62 -9.88 -6.80
CA ARG A 451 22.19 -9.33 -5.50
C ARG A 451 21.88 -10.40 -4.45
N GLU A 452 22.29 -11.66 -4.63
CA GLU A 452 22.14 -12.72 -3.60
C GLU A 452 22.88 -12.42 -2.28
N THR A 453 23.84 -11.49 -2.30
CA THR A 453 24.53 -10.95 -1.12
C THR A 453 23.74 -9.87 -0.36
N ASP A 454 22.74 -9.23 -0.97
CA ASP A 454 21.85 -8.31 -0.26
C ASP A 454 20.98 -9.10 0.72
N SER A 455 21.22 -8.95 2.03
CA SER A 455 20.45 -9.58 3.11
C SER A 455 18.95 -9.17 3.16
N VAL A 456 18.51 -8.28 2.27
CA VAL A 456 17.13 -7.84 2.11
C VAL A 456 16.61 -8.33 0.77
N THR A 457 15.55 -9.13 0.80
CA THR A 457 14.84 -9.50 -0.43
C THR A 457 14.09 -8.28 -0.96
N ASP A 458 14.73 -7.55 -1.88
CA ASP A 458 14.14 -6.41 -2.58
C ASP A 458 12.83 -6.83 -3.27
N LEU A 459 11.75 -6.12 -2.99
CA LEU A 459 10.43 -6.31 -3.61
C LEU A 459 10.51 -6.34 -5.14
N CYS A 460 11.21 -5.37 -5.72
CA CYS A 460 11.29 -5.11 -7.14
C CYS A 460 11.96 -6.30 -7.84
N ARG A 461 13.02 -6.81 -7.22
CA ARG A 461 13.71 -8.07 -7.54
C ARG A 461 12.78 -9.28 -7.38
N THR A 462 12.06 -9.43 -6.28
CA THR A 462 11.25 -10.63 -6.05
C THR A 462 10.03 -10.74 -6.99
N PHE A 463 9.35 -9.62 -7.24
CA PHE A 463 8.25 -9.50 -8.23
C PHE A 463 8.75 -9.88 -9.64
N SER A 464 9.82 -9.24 -10.11
CA SER A 464 10.36 -9.48 -11.43
C SER A 464 10.87 -10.92 -11.56
N ALA A 465 11.58 -11.43 -10.56
CA ALA A 465 12.09 -12.80 -10.56
C ALA A 465 10.97 -13.86 -10.53
N SER A 466 9.82 -13.59 -9.91
CA SER A 466 8.64 -14.46 -10.01
C SER A 466 8.13 -14.56 -11.45
N ILE A 467 8.00 -13.41 -12.15
CA ILE A 467 7.65 -13.36 -13.57
C ILE A 467 8.68 -14.15 -14.40
N ALA A 468 9.98 -13.87 -14.21
CA ALA A 468 11.06 -14.52 -14.95
C ALA A 468 11.10 -16.05 -14.74
N ARG A 469 10.87 -16.53 -13.51
CA ARG A 469 10.75 -17.96 -13.21
C ARG A 469 9.55 -18.58 -13.92
N SER A 470 8.37 -17.94 -13.91
CA SER A 470 7.18 -18.45 -14.61
C SER A 470 7.39 -18.59 -16.14
N ILE A 471 8.14 -17.66 -16.74
CA ILE A 471 8.51 -17.65 -18.16
C ILE A 471 9.47 -18.80 -18.45
N LYS A 472 10.56 -18.91 -17.67
CA LYS A 472 11.57 -19.96 -17.83
C LYS A 472 10.99 -21.38 -17.67
N LEU A 473 10.02 -21.57 -16.77
CA LEU A 473 9.34 -22.85 -16.51
C LEU A 473 8.26 -23.23 -17.56
N THR A 474 7.92 -22.33 -18.48
CA THR A 474 6.89 -22.57 -19.52
C THR A 474 7.43 -22.42 -20.95
N ASN A 475 8.62 -21.85 -21.14
CA ASN A 475 9.29 -21.65 -22.44
C ASN A 475 9.15 -22.84 -23.41
N LEU A 476 9.45 -24.08 -23.00
CA LEU A 476 9.40 -25.24 -23.90
C LEU A 476 7.99 -25.48 -24.49
N GLU A 477 6.95 -25.40 -23.65
CA GLU A 477 5.55 -25.57 -24.08
C GLU A 477 5.13 -24.45 -25.05
N TRP A 478 5.52 -23.21 -24.76
CA TRP A 478 5.23 -22.03 -25.58
C TRP A 478 5.96 -22.09 -26.93
N SER A 479 7.25 -22.44 -26.92
CA SER A 479 8.08 -22.66 -28.11
C SER A 479 7.56 -23.79 -29.01
N VAL A 480 7.02 -24.87 -28.43
CA VAL A 480 6.36 -25.94 -29.19
C VAL A 480 5.05 -25.43 -29.79
N GLN A 481 4.21 -24.75 -29.00
CA GLN A 481 2.91 -24.26 -29.48
C GLN A 481 3.06 -23.22 -30.59
N GLN A 482 4.07 -22.33 -30.54
CA GLN A 482 4.38 -21.41 -31.65
C GLN A 482 4.67 -22.14 -32.98
N ARG A 483 5.36 -23.29 -32.93
CA ARG A 483 5.70 -24.08 -34.14
C ARG A 483 4.51 -24.85 -34.70
N VAL A 484 3.62 -25.31 -33.82
CA VAL A 484 2.44 -26.11 -34.16
C VAL A 484 1.24 -25.24 -34.58
N SER A 485 1.03 -24.07 -33.95
CA SER A 485 -0.04 -23.11 -34.23
C SER A 485 0.13 -22.35 -35.57
N ARG A 486 0.29 -23.07 -36.69
CA ARG A 486 0.18 -22.49 -38.04
C ARG A 486 -1.27 -22.08 -38.38
N THR A 487 -2.26 -22.67 -37.72
CA THR A 487 -3.70 -22.46 -37.95
C THR A 487 -4.43 -21.84 -36.75
N SER A 488 -3.95 -22.02 -35.52
CA SER A 488 -4.55 -21.42 -34.33
C SER A 488 -4.22 -19.93 -34.24
N GLN A 489 -5.23 -19.10 -33.98
CA GLN A 489 -5.07 -17.66 -33.82
C GLN A 489 -4.45 -17.30 -32.47
N THR A 490 -4.68 -18.11 -31.43
CA THR A 490 -4.16 -17.93 -30.07
C THR A 490 -3.34 -19.14 -29.62
N ILE A 491 -2.63 -19.00 -28.48
CA ILE A 491 -2.04 -20.11 -27.75
C ILE A 491 -3.14 -20.98 -27.11
N GLU A 492 -2.86 -22.27 -26.89
CA GLU A 492 -3.85 -23.17 -26.29
C GLU A 492 -4.21 -22.75 -24.83
N PRO A 493 -5.50 -22.62 -24.47
CA PRO A 493 -5.92 -22.11 -23.16
C PRO A 493 -5.28 -22.81 -21.96
N ARG A 494 -5.08 -24.13 -21.99
CA ARG A 494 -4.42 -24.86 -20.88
C ARG A 494 -2.98 -24.41 -20.63
N ILE A 495 -2.23 -24.05 -21.69
CA ILE A 495 -0.83 -23.61 -21.61
C ILE A 495 -0.78 -22.19 -21.02
N PHE A 496 -1.71 -21.32 -21.44
CA PHE A 496 -1.88 -19.99 -20.88
C PHE A 496 -2.31 -20.01 -19.40
N LEU A 497 -3.28 -20.87 -19.03
CA LEU A 497 -3.75 -21.03 -17.65
C LEU A 497 -2.66 -21.62 -16.74
N ARG A 498 -1.87 -22.59 -17.21
CA ARG A 498 -0.68 -23.11 -16.50
C ARG A 498 0.32 -21.97 -16.22
N TRP A 499 0.60 -21.14 -17.22
CA TRP A 499 1.48 -19.99 -17.05
C TRP A 499 0.93 -18.95 -16.07
N CYS A 500 -0.35 -18.56 -16.18
CA CYS A 500 -0.98 -17.64 -15.22
C CYS A 500 -0.98 -18.19 -13.79
N THR A 501 -1.17 -19.50 -13.62
CA THR A 501 -1.09 -20.18 -12.32
C THR A 501 0.32 -20.08 -11.72
N LEU A 502 1.37 -20.37 -12.51
CA LEU A 502 2.77 -20.25 -12.09
C LEU A 502 3.21 -18.79 -11.85
N LEU A 503 2.59 -17.84 -12.56
CA LEU A 503 2.77 -16.41 -12.38
C LEU A 503 2.04 -15.89 -11.12
N GLY A 504 0.96 -16.54 -10.68
CA GLY A 504 0.11 -16.07 -9.59
C GLY A 504 -1.01 -15.10 -10.03
N ARG A 505 -1.31 -15.06 -11.32
CA ARG A 505 -2.25 -14.13 -11.94
C ARG A 505 -3.65 -14.76 -12.07
N ALA A 506 -4.68 -14.03 -11.68
CA ALA A 506 -6.07 -14.40 -11.92
C ALA A 506 -6.42 -14.34 -13.42
N THR A 507 -7.43 -15.10 -13.82
CA THR A 507 -7.92 -15.15 -15.22
C THR A 507 -9.45 -15.12 -15.31
N GLU A 508 -10.11 -14.87 -14.19
CA GLU A 508 -11.54 -14.53 -14.04
C GLU A 508 -11.69 -13.01 -13.84
#